data_AF-A0A6L6CLH5-F1
#
_entry.id   AF-A0A6L6CLH5-F1
#
_cell.length_a   1.000
_cell.length_b   1.000
_cell.length_c   1.000
_cell.angle_alpha   90.00
_cell.angle_beta   90.00
_cell.angle_gamma   90.00
#
_symmetry.space_group_name_H-M   'P 1'
#
loop_
_entity.id
_entity.type
_entity.pdbx_description
1 polymer ?
#
loop_
_entity_poly.entity_id
_entity_poly.type
_entity_poly.pdbx_seq_one_letter_code
_entity_poly.pdbx_strand_id
1 'polypeptide(L)' 'AGLGKELVVIGVGSRAEIWDSAAWSDYLAKQENGFSEISEEVVPGLF' A
#
# COMPACT_ATOMS: atom_id res chain seq x y z
N ALA A 1 20.64 0.61 -11.42
CA ALA A 1 19.75 1.79 -11.54
C ALA A 1 18.42 1.29 -12.10
N GLY A 2 17.40 1.16 -11.24
CA GLY A 2 16.12 0.50 -11.59
C GLY A 2 14.94 1.46 -11.71
N LEU A 3 15.20 2.75 -11.90
CA LEU A 3 14.15 3.74 -12.16
C LEU A 3 13.94 3.82 -13.67
N GLY A 4 12.77 3.39 -14.14
CA GLY A 4 12.35 3.49 -15.53
C GLY A 4 11.84 4.88 -15.91
N LYS A 5 11.22 4.98 -17.10
CA LYS A 5 10.58 6.22 -17.57
C LYS A 5 9.25 6.50 -16.86
N GLU A 6 8.64 5.47 -16.29
CA GLU A 6 7.37 5.56 -15.58
C GLU A 6 7.64 5.50 -14.09
N LEU A 7 7.21 6.55 -13.40
CA LEU A 7 7.45 6.74 -11.99
C LEU A 7 6.15 7.10 -11.27
N VAL A 8 6.04 6.65 -10.03
CA VAL A 8 4.98 7.03 -9.09
C VAL A 8 5.57 7.97 -8.05
N VAL A 9 4.85 9.04 -7.75
CA VAL A 9 5.24 10.03 -6.74
C VAL A 9 4.22 10.04 -5.63
N ILE A 10 4.68 9.86 -4.39
CA ILE A 10 3.82 9.75 -3.21
C ILE A 10 4.25 10.77 -2.17
N GLY A 11 3.29 11.51 -1.63
CA GLY A 11 3.51 12.36 -0.46
C GLY A 11 3.29 11.57 0.82
N VAL A 12 4.30 11.53 1.70
CA VAL A 12 4.24 10.87 3.01
C VAL A 12 4.67 11.86 4.08
N GLY A 13 3.69 12.46 4.76
CA GLY A 13 3.92 13.50 5.74
C GLY A 13 4.64 14.71 5.13
N SER A 14 5.87 14.98 5.57
CA SER A 14 6.69 16.09 5.06
C SER A 14 7.71 15.68 3.98
N ARG A 15 7.67 14.44 3.49
CA ARG A 15 8.57 13.96 2.42
C ARG A 15 7.80 13.45 1.20
N ALA A 16 8.47 13.45 0.07
CA ALA A 16 8.00 12.79 -1.15
C ALA A 16 8.87 11.57 -1.43
N GLU A 17 8.24 10.47 -1.85
CA GLU A 17 8.91 9.25 -2.30
C GLU A 17 8.69 9.09 -3.81
N ILE A 18 9.73 8.65 -4.51
CA ILE A 18 9.71 8.40 -5.96
C ILE A 18 9.99 6.93 -6.17
N TRP A 19 9.07 6.27 -6.86
CA TRP A 19 9.09 4.83 -7.08
C TRP A 19 9.05 4.52 -8.56
N ASP A 20 9.65 3.40 -8.96
CA ASP A 20 9.35 2.78 -10.25
C ASP A 20 7.91 2.25 -10.24
N SER A 21 7.16 2.49 -11.30
CA SER A 21 5.73 2.15 -11.37
C SER A 21 5.45 0.65 -11.21
N ALA A 22 6.31 -0.22 -11.73
CA ALA A 22 6.13 -1.66 -11.63
C ALA A 22 6.40 -2.14 -10.20
N ALA A 23 7.49 -1.65 -9.60
CA ALA A 23 7.82 -1.95 -8.21
C ALA A 23 6.74 -1.47 -7.23
N TRP A 24 6.14 -0.29 -7.48
CA TRP A 24 5.04 0.22 -6.69
C TRP A 24 3.78 -0.65 -6.79
N SER A 25 3.43 -1.08 -8.01
CA SER A 25 2.27 -1.96 -8.25
C SER A 25 2.41 -3.31 -7.53
N ASP A 26 3.59 -3.92 -7.62
CA ASP A 26 3.90 -5.18 -6.93
C ASP A 26 3.86 -5.03 -5.40
N TYR A 27 4.35 -3.90 -4.89
CA TYR A 27 4.30 -3.59 -3.47
C TYR A 27 2.86 -3.43 -2.98
N LEU A 28 2.04 -2.67 -3.71
CA LEU A 28 0.64 -2.43 -3.37
C LEU A 28 -0.16 -3.74 -3.37
N ALA A 29 0.00 -4.59 -4.39
CA ALA A 29 -0.66 -5.89 -4.46
C ALA A 29 -0.30 -6.81 -3.29
N LYS A 30 0.95 -6.76 -2.81
CA LYS A 30 1.37 -7.51 -1.61
C LYS A 30 0.78 -6.93 -0.33
N GLN A 31 0.58 -5.61 -0.27
CA GLN A 31 0.06 -4.93 0.91
C GLN A 31 -1.47 -5.10 1.07
N GLU A 32 -2.23 -5.17 -0.03
CA GLU A 32 -3.69 -5.40 0.03
C GLU A 32 -4.07 -6.75 0.68
N ASN A 33 -3.19 -7.76 0.59
CA ASN A 33 -3.38 -9.03 1.31
C ASN A 33 -3.36 -8.89 2.84
N GLY A 34 -2.90 -7.77 3.40
CA GLY A 34 -2.90 -7.53 4.85
C GLY A 34 -4.09 -6.72 5.36
N PHE A 35 -4.88 -6.08 4.48
CA PHE A 35 -6.03 -5.27 4.89
C PHE A 35 -7.35 -6.06 4.90
N SER A 36 -7.45 -7.12 4.09
CA SER A 36 -8.67 -7.94 4.04
C SER A 36 -8.80 -8.94 5.20
N GLU A 37 -7.75 -9.14 6.01
CA GLU A 37 -7.77 -10.02 7.19
C GLU A 37 -8.22 -9.31 8.49
N ILE A 38 -8.43 -7.99 8.48
CA ILE A 38 -8.84 -7.20 9.66
C ILE A 38 -10.22 -6.53 9.42
N SER A 39 -11.18 -7.29 8.90
CA SER A 39 -12.58 -6.85 8.76
C SER A 39 -13.56 -7.73 9.54
N GLU A 40 -13.09 -8.57 10.46
CA GLU A 40 -13.96 -9.42 11.26
C GLU A 40 -13.61 -9.33 12.75
N GLU A 41 -13.66 -8.11 13.30
CA GLU A 41 -13.80 -7.94 14.75
C GLU A 41 -15.30 -7.88 15.09
N VAL A 42 -15.94 -9.05 15.13
CA VAL A 42 -17.28 -9.19 15.72
C VAL A 42 -17.16 -8.97 17.23
N VAL A 43 -17.60 -7.81 17.73
CA VAL A 43 -17.69 -7.55 19.18
C VAL A 43 -18.75 -8.49 19.76
N PRO A 44 -18.38 -9.52 20.57
CA PRO A 44 -19.37 -10.38 21.18
C PRO A 44 -19.97 -9.64 22.39
N GLY A 45 -21.27 -9.32 22.35
CA GLY A 45 -22.00 -8.78 23.50
C GLY A 45 -22.97 -7.63 23.26
N LEU A 46 -23.34 -7.30 22.03
CA LEU A 46 -24.52 -6.47 21.77
C LEU A 46 -25.76 -7.38 21.65
N PHE A 47 -26.60 -7.32 22.69
CA PHE A 47 -27.90 -7.98 22.92
C PHE A 47 -27.88 -9.33 23.64
#